data_AF-A0A5C8SP59-F1
#
_entry.id   AF-A0A5C8SP59-F1
#
_cell.length_a   1.000
_cell.length_b   1.000
_cell.length_c   1.000
_cell.angle_alpha   90.00
_cell.angle_beta   90.00
_cell.angle_gamma   90.00
#
_symmetry.space_group_name_H-M   'P 1'
#
loop_
_entity.id
_entity.type
_entity.pdbx_description
1 polymer ?
#
loop_
_entity_poly.entity_id
_entity_poly.type
_entity_poly.pdbx_seq_one_letter_code
_entity_poly.pdbx_strand_id
1 'polypeptide(L)'
;MAPCAKAVLFRNADWTLSGEGLEHRTTGYFIGRDVLGARRAEGLWDWPLQMAEKSWCRPSLFREAFLTALDRFGIARDAGLGQAFALGFGFRAGQAQEPDGFVALADLLRPQPAPRPVPVPARRSARMSAGA
;
A
#
# COMPACT_ATOMS: atom_id res chain seq x y z
N MET A 1 9.30 -42.77 2.61
CA MET A 1 8.93 -41.78 1.58
C MET A 1 9.19 -40.41 2.18
N ALA A 2 10.27 -39.73 1.77
CA ALA A 2 10.57 -38.39 2.26
C ALA A 2 9.48 -37.42 1.76
N PRO A 3 9.05 -36.42 2.56
CA PRO A 3 8.15 -35.41 2.05
C PRO A 3 8.86 -34.72 0.87
N CYS A 4 8.23 -34.77 -0.31
CA CYS A 4 8.71 -34.07 -1.49
C CYS A 4 8.74 -32.58 -1.14
N ALA A 5 9.92 -32.05 -0.83
CA ALA A 5 10.07 -30.69 -0.34
C ALA A 5 9.62 -29.75 -1.47
N LYS A 6 8.45 -29.15 -1.29
CA LYS A 6 7.85 -28.19 -2.21
C LYS A 6 8.88 -27.10 -2.52
N ALA A 7 9.21 -26.90 -3.79
CA ALA A 7 10.24 -25.92 -4.17
C ALA A 7 9.83 -24.52 -3.68
N VAL A 8 10.66 -23.93 -2.81
CA VAL A 8 10.43 -22.60 -2.25
C VAL A 8 10.88 -21.55 -3.26
N LEU A 9 9.94 -20.72 -3.70
CA LEU A 9 10.17 -19.65 -4.68
C LEU A 9 10.48 -18.30 -4.02
N PHE A 10 9.97 -18.08 -2.81
CA PHE A 10 10.20 -16.90 -1.99
C PHE A 10 9.90 -17.22 -0.52
N ARG A 11 10.53 -16.50 0.41
CA ARG A 11 10.26 -16.61 1.84
C ARG A 11 10.57 -15.31 2.56
N ASN A 12 9.69 -14.90 3.46
CA ASN A 12 9.97 -13.88 4.47
C ASN A 12 9.71 -14.42 5.89
N ALA A 13 9.61 -13.53 6.88
CA ALA A 13 9.44 -13.93 8.28
C ALA A 13 8.16 -14.77 8.49
N ASP A 14 7.07 -14.44 7.80
CA ASP A 14 5.75 -15.02 8.06
C ASP A 14 5.25 -15.90 6.91
N TRP A 15 5.77 -15.74 5.69
CA TRP A 15 5.22 -16.38 4.49
C TRP A 15 6.27 -17.16 3.70
N THR A 16 5.85 -18.27 3.13
CA THR A 16 6.58 -19.07 2.16
C THR A 16 5.77 -19.14 0.87
N LEU A 17 6.37 -18.81 -0.26
CA LEU A 17 5.79 -19.04 -1.58
C LEU A 17 6.38 -20.31 -2.16
N SER A 18 5.51 -21.19 -2.65
CA SER A 18 5.85 -22.40 -3.41
C SER A 18 5.18 -22.40 -4.77
N GLY A 19 5.43 -23.39 -5.62
CA GLY A 19 4.75 -23.53 -6.92
C GLY A 19 3.21 -23.58 -6.84
N GLU A 20 2.68 -24.04 -5.70
CA GLU A 20 1.23 -24.21 -5.52
C GLU A 20 0.56 -23.01 -4.85
N GLY A 21 1.31 -22.05 -4.29
CA GLY A 21 0.72 -20.92 -3.57
C GLY A 21 1.51 -20.44 -2.35
N LEU A 22 0.85 -19.60 -1.55
CA LEU A 22 1.39 -18.94 -0.37
C LEU A 22 0.98 -19.68 0.90
N GLU A 23 1.92 -19.88 1.80
CA GLU A 23 1.70 -20.53 3.09
C GLU A 23 2.22 -19.63 4.22
N HIS A 24 1.38 -19.39 5.23
CA HIS A 24 1.79 -18.72 6.45
C HIS A 24 2.51 -19.71 7.37
N ARG A 25 3.75 -19.40 7.71
CA ARG A 25 4.71 -20.32 8.32
C ARG A 25 4.34 -20.76 9.74
N THR A 26 3.66 -19.91 10.49
CA THR A 26 3.32 -20.19 11.89
C THR A 26 1.97 -20.87 12.02
N THR A 27 1.00 -20.50 11.19
CA THR A 27 -0.38 -21.03 11.29
C THR A 27 -0.66 -22.16 10.30
N GLY A 28 0.20 -22.38 9.31
CA GLY A 28 -0.06 -23.30 8.20
C GLY A 28 -1.16 -22.83 7.24
N TYR A 29 -1.63 -21.58 7.38
CA TYR A 29 -2.70 -21.07 6.53
C TYR A 29 -2.23 -20.98 5.08
N PHE A 30 -2.97 -21.60 4.16
CA PHE A 30 -2.57 -21.74 2.77
C PHE A 30 -3.53 -21.04 1.81
N ILE A 31 -2.95 -20.29 0.87
CA ILE A 31 -3.63 -19.62 -0.23
C ILE A 31 -3.14 -20.27 -1.52
N GLY A 32 -4.03 -21.02 -2.18
CA GLY A 32 -3.72 -21.69 -3.43
C GLY A 32 -3.44 -20.70 -4.57
N ARG A 33 -2.55 -21.09 -5.48
CA ARG A 33 -2.17 -20.31 -6.65
C ARG A 33 -3.39 -19.87 -7.47
N ASP A 34 -4.31 -20.80 -7.71
CA ASP A 34 -5.47 -20.59 -8.58
C ASP A 34 -6.46 -19.56 -8.02
N VAL A 35 -6.41 -19.31 -6.72
CA VAL A 35 -7.29 -18.36 -6.04
C VAL A 35 -6.62 -17.02 -5.76
N LEU A 36 -5.31 -16.84 -5.98
CA LEU A 36 -4.61 -15.59 -5.68
C LEU A 36 -5.19 -14.37 -6.43
N GLY A 37 -5.72 -14.59 -7.63
CA GLY A 37 -6.38 -13.57 -8.45
C GLY A 37 -7.85 -13.31 -8.12
N ALA A 38 -8.42 -14.00 -7.11
CA ALA A 38 -9.84 -13.96 -6.81
C ALA A 38 -10.35 -12.55 -6.50
N ARG A 39 -11.55 -12.27 -6.99
CA ARG A 39 -12.26 -11.00 -6.83
C ARG A 39 -13.58 -11.20 -6.11
N ARG A 40 -14.00 -10.19 -5.35
CA ARG A 40 -15.36 -10.09 -4.80
C ARG A 40 -16.35 -9.63 -5.88
N ALA A 41 -17.65 -9.68 -5.55
CA ALA A 41 -18.71 -9.27 -6.46
C ALA A 41 -18.56 -7.80 -6.94
N GLU A 42 -17.93 -6.95 -6.13
CA GLU A 42 -17.69 -5.53 -6.42
C GLU A 42 -16.39 -5.29 -7.23
N GLY A 43 -15.70 -6.35 -7.68
CA GLY A 43 -14.45 -6.26 -8.46
C GLY A 43 -13.18 -6.03 -7.63
N LEU A 44 -13.29 -5.94 -6.30
CA LEU A 44 -12.16 -5.80 -5.39
C LEU A 44 -11.39 -7.11 -5.24
N TRP A 45 -10.07 -7.00 -5.00
CA TRP A 45 -9.24 -8.17 -4.68
C TRP A 45 -9.65 -8.78 -3.35
N ASP A 46 -9.85 -10.08 -3.33
CA ASP A 46 -10.41 -10.76 -2.17
C ASP A 46 -9.36 -10.97 -1.06
N TRP A 47 -8.18 -11.48 -1.42
CA TRP A 47 -7.16 -11.87 -0.44
C TRP A 47 -6.63 -10.74 0.45
N PRO A 48 -6.37 -9.51 -0.03
CA PRO A 48 -6.03 -8.40 0.85
C PRO A 48 -7.10 -8.11 1.90
N LEU A 49 -8.39 -8.24 1.54
CA LEU A 49 -9.50 -8.03 2.47
C LEU A 49 -9.63 -9.20 3.46
N GLN A 50 -9.58 -10.44 2.99
CA GLN A 50 -9.65 -11.61 3.86
C GLN A 50 -8.49 -11.66 4.87
N MET A 51 -7.28 -11.32 4.43
CA MET A 51 -6.09 -11.34 5.29
C MET A 51 -6.12 -10.23 6.33
N ALA A 52 -6.73 -9.08 6.01
CA ALA A 52 -6.93 -8.02 6.97
C ALA A 52 -7.80 -8.41 8.17
N GLU A 53 -8.72 -9.36 8.01
CA GLU A 53 -9.56 -9.86 9.10
C GLU A 53 -8.78 -10.75 10.09
N LYS A 54 -7.59 -11.23 9.72
CA LYS A 54 -6.81 -12.17 10.53
C LYS A 54 -5.83 -11.41 11.39
N SER A 55 -6.01 -11.47 12.72
CA SER A 55 -5.16 -10.77 13.71
C SER A 55 -3.68 -11.18 13.65
N TRP A 56 -3.38 -12.38 13.17
CA TRP A 56 -2.02 -12.88 12.99
C TRP A 56 -1.34 -12.38 11.70
N CYS A 57 -2.08 -11.79 10.75
CA CYS A 57 -1.54 -11.42 9.46
C CYS A 57 -0.90 -10.02 9.50
N ARG A 58 0.43 -9.96 9.40
CA ARG A 58 1.17 -8.70 9.37
C ARG A 58 1.08 -8.05 7.98
N PRO A 59 0.55 -6.82 7.86
CA PRO A 59 0.22 -6.22 6.56
C PRO A 59 1.42 -6.11 5.61
N SER A 60 2.58 -5.67 6.11
CA SER A 60 3.78 -5.46 5.31
C SER A 60 4.35 -6.78 4.77
N LEU A 61 4.40 -7.82 5.60
CA LEU A 61 4.93 -9.14 5.24
C LEU A 61 3.99 -9.89 4.30
N PHE A 62 2.68 -9.78 4.51
CA PHE A 62 1.71 -10.32 3.56
C PHE A 62 1.77 -9.59 2.22
N ARG A 63 1.82 -8.24 2.22
CA ARG A 63 1.92 -7.45 0.99
C ARG A 63 3.13 -7.85 0.14
N GLU A 64 4.30 -7.97 0.77
CA GLU A 64 5.52 -8.41 0.11
C GLU A 64 5.36 -9.80 -0.54
N ALA A 65 4.87 -10.77 0.24
CA ALA A 65 4.70 -12.15 -0.22
C ALA A 65 3.63 -12.26 -1.33
N PHE A 66 2.51 -11.55 -1.17
CA PHE A 66 1.42 -11.53 -2.13
C PHE A 66 1.84 -10.91 -3.45
N LEU A 67 2.49 -9.74 -3.42
CA LEU A 67 3.00 -9.12 -4.64
C LEU A 67 4.01 -10.04 -5.33
N THR A 68 4.94 -10.63 -4.59
CA THR A 68 5.89 -11.59 -5.16
C THR A 68 5.19 -12.78 -5.81
N ALA A 69 4.12 -13.30 -5.20
CA ALA A 69 3.33 -14.39 -5.79
C ALA A 69 2.65 -13.96 -7.10
N LEU A 70 2.05 -12.77 -7.16
CA LEU A 70 1.44 -12.26 -8.39
C LEU A 70 2.46 -12.13 -9.53
N ASP A 71 3.66 -11.60 -9.25
CA ASP A 71 4.72 -11.51 -10.26
C ASP A 71 5.15 -12.91 -10.73
N ARG A 72 5.38 -13.84 -9.79
CA ARG A 72 5.86 -15.19 -10.09
C ARG A 72 4.85 -16.02 -10.89
N PHE A 73 3.56 -15.81 -10.68
CA PHE A 73 2.50 -16.52 -11.38
C PHE A 73 1.93 -15.77 -12.58
N GLY A 74 2.44 -14.58 -12.89
CA GLY A 74 1.99 -13.78 -14.03
C GLY A 74 0.56 -13.25 -13.89
N ILE A 75 0.10 -13.03 -12.65
CA ILE A 75 -1.23 -12.49 -12.39
C ILE A 75 -1.16 -10.97 -12.50
N ALA A 76 -1.90 -10.40 -13.47
CA ALA A 76 -1.91 -8.98 -13.73
C ALA A 76 -2.43 -8.17 -12.53
N ARG A 77 -1.69 -7.12 -12.19
CA ARG A 77 -2.08 -6.15 -11.16
C ARG A 77 -2.87 -5.02 -11.80
N ASP A 78 -3.87 -4.53 -11.09
CA ASP A 78 -4.65 -3.36 -11.49
C ASP A 78 -4.73 -2.35 -10.35
N ALA A 79 -5.34 -1.19 -10.63
CA ALA A 79 -5.56 -0.14 -9.64
C ALA A 79 -6.39 -0.63 -8.43
N GLY A 80 -7.28 -1.61 -8.64
CA GLY A 80 -8.10 -2.22 -7.59
C GLY A 80 -7.27 -2.91 -6.51
N LEU A 81 -6.05 -3.35 -6.82
CA LEU A 81 -5.15 -3.98 -5.84
C LEU A 81 -4.75 -3.00 -4.73
N GLY A 82 -4.39 -1.77 -5.12
CA GLY A 82 -4.06 -0.72 -4.17
C GLY A 82 -5.24 -0.38 -3.26
N GLN A 83 -6.44 -0.28 -3.84
CA GLN A 83 -7.67 -0.03 -3.09
C GLN A 83 -7.98 -1.15 -2.09
N ALA A 84 -7.82 -2.42 -2.47
CA ALA A 84 -8.06 -3.55 -1.57
C ALA A 84 -7.08 -3.57 -0.38
N PHE A 85 -5.80 -3.26 -0.61
CA PHE A 85 -4.83 -3.10 0.48
C PHE A 85 -5.17 -1.91 1.40
N ALA A 86 -5.60 -0.78 0.84
CA ALA A 86 -6.00 0.38 1.64
C ALA A 86 -7.25 0.10 2.48
N LEU A 87 -8.25 -0.59 1.93
CA LEU A 87 -9.46 -0.96 2.65
C LEU A 87 -9.20 -2.01 3.73
N GLY A 88 -8.40 -3.04 3.43
CA GLY A 88 -8.08 -4.08 4.39
C GLY A 88 -7.13 -3.61 5.50
N PHE A 89 -6.03 -2.95 5.13
CA PHE A 89 -4.92 -2.69 6.04
C PHE A 89 -4.65 -1.20 6.32
N GLY A 90 -5.18 -0.29 5.49
CA GLY A 90 -4.86 1.14 5.53
C GLY A 90 -5.25 1.86 6.82
N PHE A 91 -6.22 1.33 7.58
CA PHE A 91 -6.54 1.85 8.92
C PHE A 91 -5.74 1.20 10.06
N ARG A 92 -5.04 0.09 9.80
CA ARG A 92 -4.30 -0.68 10.83
C ARG A 92 -2.78 -0.57 10.72
N ALA A 93 -2.25 -0.20 9.54
CA ALA A 93 -0.82 -0.09 9.31
C ALA A 93 -0.11 1.04 10.08
N GLY A 94 -0.86 1.91 10.76
CA GLY A 94 -0.37 2.93 11.70
C GLY A 94 -0.66 2.63 13.18
N GLN A 95 -1.13 1.43 13.52
CA GLN A 95 -1.41 1.02 14.91
C GLN A 95 -0.39 -0.04 15.35
N ALA A 96 0.88 0.30 15.23
CA ALA A 96 1.92 -0.32 16.04
C ALA A 96 2.31 0.71 17.10
N GLN A 97 2.07 0.36 18.36
CA GLN A 97 2.18 1.17 19.57
C GLN A 97 1.00 2.14 19.78
N GLU A 98 0.10 1.78 20.70
CA GLU A 98 -0.62 2.78 21.51
C GLU A 98 0.44 3.60 22.26
N PRO A 99 0.51 4.93 22.11
CA PRO A 99 0.46 5.80 23.25
C PRO A 99 -1.01 6.10 23.51
N ASP A 100 -1.46 5.76 24.71
CA ASP A 100 -2.66 6.30 25.34
C ASP A 100 -2.75 7.81 25.04
N GLY A 101 -3.57 8.24 24.08
CA GLY A 101 -3.57 9.65 23.67
C GLY A 101 -4.38 9.98 22.43
N PHE A 102 -5.45 10.76 22.63
CA PHE A 102 -6.16 11.45 21.55
C PHE A 102 -5.23 12.53 20.96
N VAL A 103 -4.85 12.41 19.67
CA VAL A 103 -4.09 13.45 18.98
C VAL A 103 -5.08 14.44 18.36
N ALA A 104 -4.98 15.72 18.75
CA ALA A 104 -5.83 16.76 18.21
C ALA A 104 -5.52 16.97 16.71
N LEU A 105 -6.58 17.15 15.90
CA LEU A 105 -6.45 17.43 14.46
C LEU A 105 -5.53 18.64 14.16
N ALA A 106 -5.45 19.59 15.08
CA ALA A 106 -4.58 20.75 14.99
C ALA A 106 -3.08 20.41 14.92
N ASP A 107 -2.63 19.31 15.56
CA ASP A 107 -1.23 18.88 15.54
C ASP A 107 -0.83 18.20 14.22
N LEU A 108 -1.81 17.71 13.46
CA LEU A 108 -1.57 17.07 12.16
C LEU A 108 -1.53 18.09 11.01
N LEU A 109 -2.05 19.31 11.22
CA LEU A 109 -2.09 20.35 10.21
C LEU A 109 -0.85 21.24 10.32
N ARG A 110 0.07 21.16 9.34
CA ARG A 110 1.09 22.19 9.18
C ARG A 110 0.46 23.41 8.50
N PRO A 111 0.42 24.58 9.16
CA PRO A 111 -0.04 25.80 8.50
C PRO A 111 0.91 26.14 7.35
N GLN A 112 0.33 26.35 6.17
CA GLN A 112 1.08 26.82 5.01
C GLN A 112 1.52 28.26 5.26
N PRO A 113 2.84 28.58 5.20
CA PRO A 113 3.30 29.95 5.39
C PRO A 113 2.72 30.87 4.31
N ALA A 114 2.34 32.08 4.73
CA ALA A 114 1.74 33.06 3.85
C ALA A 114 2.66 33.33 2.62
N PRO A 115 2.09 33.43 1.41
CA PRO A 115 2.87 33.72 0.22
C PRO A 115 3.55 35.09 0.37
N ARG A 116 4.86 35.14 0.10
CA ARG A 116 5.60 36.41 0.07
C ARG A 116 5.00 37.33 -1.00
N PRO A 117 4.77 38.62 -0.69
CA PRO A 117 4.31 39.57 -1.69
C PRO A 117 5.35 39.67 -2.81
N VAL A 118 4.94 39.35 -4.03
CA VAL A 118 5.75 39.53 -5.23
C VAL A 118 5.82 41.04 -5.51
N PRO A 119 7.02 41.65 -5.61
CA PRO A 119 7.14 43.04 -5.99
C PRO A 119 6.58 43.25 -7.40
N VAL A 120 5.55 44.09 -7.52
CA VAL A 120 5.01 44.51 -8.82
C VAL A 120 6.03 45.45 -9.47
N PRO A 121 6.53 45.15 -10.68
CA PRO A 121 7.46 46.04 -11.36
C PRO A 121 6.75 47.36 -11.70
N ALA A 122 7.35 48.47 -11.27
CA ALA A 122 6.86 49.82 -11.56
C ALA A 122 6.80 50.02 -13.08
N ARG A 123 5.62 50.42 -13.59
CA ARG A 123 5.46 50.82 -14.99
C ARG A 123 6.35 52.03 -15.26
N ARG A 124 7.29 51.86 -16.18
CA ARG A 124 8.19 52.91 -16.66
C ARG A 124 7.36 53.93 -17.45
N SER A 125 7.16 55.13 -16.90
CA SER A 125 6.53 56.23 -17.65
C SER A 125 7.38 56.58 -18.85
N ALA A 126 6.83 56.41 -20.05
CA ALA A 126 7.44 56.84 -21.30
C ALA A 126 7.52 58.38 -21.29
N ARG A 127 8.75 58.90 -21.33
CA ARG A 127 9.02 60.32 -21.54
C ARG A 127 8.87 60.57 -23.06
N MET A 128 7.79 61.23 -23.48
CA MET A 128 7.65 61.70 -24.86
C MET A 128 8.59 62.89 -25.07
N SER A 129 9.48 62.76 -26.05
CA SER A 129 10.25 63.85 -26.62
C SER A 129 9.75 64.10 -28.04
N ALA A 130 9.21 65.29 -28.28
CA ALA A 130 9.09 65.97 -29.58
C ALA A 130 8.97 67.46 -29.22
N GLY A 131 9.81 68.40 -29.66
CA GLY A 131 10.49 68.48 -30.95
C GLY A 131 9.71 69.43 -31.86
N ALA A 132 9.84 70.74 -31.62
CA ALA A 132 9.73 71.84 -32.58
C ALA A 132 10.22 73.14 -31.91
#